data_AF-A0A0S7X2G6-F1
#
_entry.id   AF-A0A0S7X2G6-F1
#
_cell.length_a   1.000
_cell.length_b   1.000
_cell.length_c   1.000
_cell.angle_alpha   90.00
_cell.angle_beta   90.00
_cell.angle_gamma   90.00
#
_symmetry.space_group_name_H-M   'P 1'
#
loop_
_entity.id
_entity.type
_entity.pdbx_description
1 polymer ?
#
loop_
_entity_poly.entity_id
_entity_poly.type
_entity_poly.pdbx_seq_one_letter_code
_entity_poly.pdbx_strand_id
1 'polypeptide(L)'
;MKSLKFGEQITYYQKSDLKNNSKKLSDLILRNGFKKFNLEGITSYFSFRYPIGNLTMFEGYKKVPCGSKIKNRKTGNFWYPKFKETKISFEIAKKRVEELLIDSIKNLTKDKKIAIPLSGGVDSSLILALCRKIYPKKKFTHTVLVFTEMMNLNIQD
;
A
#
# COMPACT_ATOMS: atom_id res chain seq x y z
N MET A 1 -10.07 -18.89 -3.82
CA MET A 1 -10.07 -17.41 -3.73
C MET A 1 -8.74 -16.87 -4.26
N LYS A 2 -8.74 -15.69 -4.89
CA LYS A 2 -7.53 -15.03 -5.42
C LYS A 2 -7.38 -13.64 -4.80
N SER A 3 -6.17 -13.31 -4.36
CA SER A 3 -5.80 -11.95 -3.94
C SER A 3 -5.52 -11.06 -5.14
N LEU A 4 -5.52 -9.74 -4.92
CA LEU A 4 -5.07 -8.77 -5.92
C LEU A 4 -3.58 -8.94 -6.22
N LYS A 5 -3.15 -8.57 -7.44
CA LYS A 5 -1.75 -8.67 -7.87
C LYS A 5 -0.84 -7.72 -7.06
N PHE A 6 -1.23 -6.45 -6.94
CA PHE A 6 -0.34 -5.37 -6.48
C PHE A 6 -0.56 -4.89 -5.04
N GLY A 7 -1.23 -5.69 -4.20
CA GLY A 7 -1.38 -5.36 -2.78
C GLY A 7 -2.19 -4.09 -2.45
N GLU A 8 -2.80 -3.44 -3.45
CA GLU A 8 -3.61 -2.21 -3.32
C GLU A 8 -4.70 -2.32 -2.24
N GLN A 9 -5.21 -3.52 -2.04
CA GLN A 9 -6.10 -3.83 -0.94
C GLN A 9 -5.75 -5.19 -0.35
N ILE A 10 -5.67 -5.26 0.98
CA ILE A 10 -5.57 -6.53 1.69
C ILE A 10 -6.81 -7.35 1.35
N THR A 11 -6.61 -8.47 0.66
CA THR A 11 -7.75 -9.19 0.13
C THR A 11 -8.33 -10.16 1.16
N TYR A 12 -7.51 -10.87 1.93
CA TYR A 12 -8.01 -11.84 2.91
C TYR A 12 -7.05 -12.05 4.09
N TYR A 13 -7.64 -12.50 5.19
CA TYR A 13 -6.99 -13.12 6.33
C TYR A 13 -7.47 -14.57 6.44
N GLN A 14 -6.62 -15.44 7.00
CA GLN A 14 -6.89 -16.85 7.22
C GLN A 14 -6.47 -17.23 8.64
N LYS A 15 -7.29 -18.02 9.34
CA LYS A 15 -6.88 -18.70 10.57
C LYS A 15 -6.29 -20.07 10.21
N SER A 16 -5.10 -20.41 10.70
CA SER A 16 -4.35 -21.63 10.36
C SER A 16 -5.18 -22.90 10.49
N ASP A 17 -6.06 -22.94 11.48
CA ASP A 17 -6.77 -24.16 11.89
C ASP A 17 -8.18 -24.26 11.31
N LEU A 18 -8.65 -23.26 10.56
CA LEU A 18 -10.04 -23.19 10.06
C LEU A 18 -10.13 -22.85 8.56
N LYS A 19 -11.22 -23.30 7.92
CA LYS A 19 -11.59 -22.94 6.52
C LYS A 19 -12.05 -21.48 6.38
N ASN A 20 -12.06 -20.71 7.47
CA ASN A 20 -12.63 -19.38 7.53
C ASN A 20 -11.66 -18.34 6.98
N ASN A 21 -12.12 -17.60 5.97
CA ASN A 21 -11.41 -16.46 5.41
C ASN A 21 -12.31 -15.23 5.49
N SER A 22 -11.72 -14.06 5.72
CA SER A 22 -12.44 -12.78 5.66
C SER A 22 -11.56 -11.72 5.04
N LYS A 23 -12.18 -10.71 4.41
CA LYS A 23 -11.50 -9.50 3.96
C LYS A 23 -11.06 -8.61 5.14
N LYS A 24 -11.68 -8.79 6.31
CA LYS A 24 -11.38 -8.06 7.54
C LYS A 24 -10.88 -9.01 8.63
N LEU A 25 -9.73 -8.67 9.22
CA LEU A 25 -9.15 -9.46 10.31
C LEU A 25 -10.06 -9.46 11.55
N SER A 26 -10.64 -8.30 11.87
CA SER A 26 -11.59 -8.12 12.98
C SER A 26 -12.71 -9.16 12.94
N ASP A 27 -13.31 -9.39 11.77
CA ASP A 27 -14.45 -10.29 11.63
C ASP A 27 -14.06 -11.75 11.92
N LEU A 28 -12.84 -12.16 11.56
CA LEU A 28 -12.36 -13.51 11.89
C LEU A 28 -12.08 -13.65 13.38
N ILE A 29 -11.52 -12.61 14.00
CA ILE A 29 -11.22 -12.63 15.43
C ILE A 29 -12.52 -12.66 16.23
N LEU A 30 -13.49 -11.80 15.91
CA LEU A 30 -14.79 -11.76 16.59
C LEU A 30 -15.54 -13.10 16.49
N ARG A 31 -15.49 -13.77 15.33
CA ARG A 31 -16.17 -15.06 15.11
C ARG A 31 -15.49 -16.25 15.79
N ASN A 32 -14.16 -16.25 15.90
CA ASN A 32 -13.40 -17.46 16.26
C ASN A 32 -12.54 -17.29 17.53
N GLY A 33 -12.48 -16.09 18.10
CA GLY A 33 -11.57 -15.73 19.19
C GLY A 33 -10.08 -15.89 18.84
N PHE A 34 -9.20 -15.35 19.65
CA PHE A 34 -7.77 -15.67 19.59
C PHE A 34 -7.28 -16.05 20.98
N LYS A 35 -6.28 -16.92 21.04
CA LYS A 35 -5.76 -17.43 22.32
C LYS A 35 -4.57 -16.61 22.83
N LYS A 36 -3.71 -16.15 21.92
CA LYS A 36 -2.44 -15.50 22.22
C LYS A 36 -2.07 -14.50 21.13
N PHE A 37 -1.23 -13.54 21.49
CA PHE A 37 -0.64 -12.62 20.53
C PHE A 37 0.57 -13.25 19.85
N ASN A 38 0.76 -12.90 18.58
CA ASN A 38 1.95 -13.21 17.82
C ASN A 38 3.02 -12.14 18.09
N LEU A 39 4.04 -12.49 18.86
CA LEU A 39 5.15 -11.59 19.20
C LEU A 39 5.87 -11.06 17.96
N GLU A 40 6.07 -11.86 16.91
CA GLU A 40 6.70 -11.41 15.67
C GLU A 40 5.84 -10.35 14.96
N GLY A 41 4.52 -10.54 14.96
CA GLY A 41 3.56 -9.57 14.43
C GLY A 41 3.54 -8.26 15.21
N ILE A 42 3.73 -8.32 16.53
CA ILE A 42 3.82 -7.13 17.40
C ILE A 42 5.16 -6.43 17.22
N THR A 43 6.28 -7.16 17.25
CA THR A 43 7.62 -6.60 17.05
C THR A 43 7.72 -5.89 15.71
N SER A 44 7.24 -6.53 14.64
CA SER A 44 7.20 -5.87 13.32
C SER A 44 6.33 -4.63 13.29
N TYR A 45 5.22 -4.58 14.04
CA TYR A 45 4.45 -3.34 14.17
C TYR A 45 5.25 -2.22 14.84
N PHE A 46 5.99 -2.50 15.91
CA PHE A 46 6.81 -1.47 16.55
C PHE A 46 7.96 -1.00 15.67
N SER A 47 8.56 -1.89 14.88
CA SER A 47 9.64 -1.54 13.94
C SER A 47 9.15 -0.79 12.71
N PHE A 48 8.02 -1.19 12.12
CA PHE A 48 7.59 -0.74 10.79
C PHE A 48 6.25 0.01 10.79
N ARG A 49 5.62 0.20 11.96
CA ARG A 49 4.26 0.75 12.14
C ARG A 49 3.13 -0.09 11.54
N TYR A 50 3.41 -1.30 11.07
CA TYR A 50 2.42 -2.31 10.65
C TYR A 50 3.04 -3.73 10.67
N PRO A 51 2.24 -4.80 10.88
CA PRO A 51 2.75 -6.16 10.75
C PRO A 51 3.13 -6.47 9.30
N ILE A 52 4.39 -6.89 9.11
CA ILE A 52 4.99 -7.10 7.78
C ILE A 52 4.61 -8.46 7.17
N GLY A 53 4.71 -8.55 5.85
CA GLY A 53 4.48 -9.79 5.11
C GLY A 53 3.07 -10.36 5.36
N ASN A 54 3.03 -11.64 5.74
CA ASN A 54 1.79 -12.37 6.05
C ASN A 54 1.41 -12.32 7.54
N LEU A 55 2.14 -11.57 8.37
CA LEU A 55 1.91 -11.54 9.81
C LEU A 55 0.64 -10.77 10.18
N THR A 56 0.12 -11.13 11.34
CA THR A 56 -0.80 -10.31 12.13
C THR A 56 -0.32 -10.34 13.58
N MET A 57 -0.83 -9.45 14.42
CA MET A 57 -0.53 -9.46 15.87
C MET A 57 -1.19 -10.63 16.60
N PHE A 58 -2.03 -11.44 15.95
CA PHE A 58 -2.80 -12.50 16.59
C PHE A 58 -2.29 -13.87 16.12
N GLU A 59 -1.99 -14.75 17.06
CA GLU A 59 -1.44 -16.07 16.74
C GLU A 59 -2.45 -16.91 15.95
N GLY A 60 -1.96 -17.62 14.93
CA GLY A 60 -2.78 -18.40 14.00
C GLY A 60 -3.49 -17.58 12.92
N TYR A 61 -3.50 -16.25 12.99
CA TYR A 61 -4.09 -15.39 11.96
C TYR A 61 -3.01 -14.88 11.00
N LYS A 62 -3.19 -15.15 9.71
CA LYS A 62 -2.25 -14.76 8.65
C LYS A 62 -2.95 -13.94 7.58
N LYS A 63 -2.26 -12.90 7.10
CA LYS A 63 -2.64 -12.14 5.92
C LYS A 63 -2.27 -12.94 4.67
N VAL A 64 -3.18 -13.09 3.73
CA VAL A 64 -2.90 -13.76 2.46
C VAL A 64 -2.04 -12.84 1.60
N PRO A 65 -0.84 -13.27 1.14
CA PRO A 65 0.00 -12.41 0.32
C PRO A 65 -0.67 -12.02 -0.99
N CYS A 66 -0.33 -10.85 -1.53
CA CYS A 66 -0.77 -10.44 -2.86
C CYS A 66 -0.25 -11.40 -3.95
N GLY A 67 -0.91 -11.43 -5.10
CA GLY A 67 -0.55 -12.35 -6.20
C GLY A 67 -0.70 -13.83 -5.84
N SER A 68 -1.39 -14.16 -4.74
CA SER A 68 -1.60 -15.52 -4.26
C SER A 68 -3.04 -16.01 -4.43
N LYS A 69 -3.20 -17.31 -4.64
CA LYS A 69 -4.48 -18.02 -4.68
C LYS A 69 -4.52 -19.10 -3.61
N ILE A 70 -5.68 -19.24 -2.96
CA ILE A 70 -5.96 -20.35 -2.06
C ILE A 70 -6.72 -21.42 -2.84
N LYS A 71 -6.15 -22.63 -2.97
CA LYS A 71 -6.78 -23.83 -3.54
C LYS A 71 -6.51 -25.02 -2.61
N ASN A 72 -7.55 -25.76 -2.22
CA ASN A 72 -7.45 -26.97 -1.39
C ASN A 72 -6.56 -26.79 -0.14
N ARG A 73 -6.77 -25.71 0.61
CA ARG A 73 -6.00 -25.33 1.82
C ARG A 73 -4.53 -24.95 1.58
N LYS A 74 -4.06 -24.97 0.34
CA LYS A 74 -2.71 -24.51 -0.01
C LYS A 74 -2.78 -23.11 -0.62
N THR A 75 -2.00 -22.20 -0.05
CA THR A 75 -1.75 -20.88 -0.65
C THR A 75 -0.60 -21.03 -1.64
N GLY A 76 -0.85 -20.69 -2.89
CA GLY A 76 0.16 -20.72 -3.94
C GLY A 76 0.19 -19.40 -4.69
N ASN A 77 1.38 -18.94 -5.04
CA ASN A 77 1.55 -17.73 -5.84
C ASN A 77 1.06 -18.00 -7.27
N PHE A 78 0.30 -17.07 -7.83
CA PHE A 78 -0.06 -17.05 -9.25
C PHE A 78 0.54 -15.84 -9.97
N TRP A 79 1.02 -14.84 -9.24
CA TRP A 79 1.61 -13.63 -9.81
C TRP A 79 2.68 -13.06 -8.86
N TYR A 80 3.72 -12.51 -9.46
CA TYR A 80 4.76 -11.71 -8.80
C TYR A 80 5.31 -10.70 -9.84
N PRO A 81 5.77 -9.51 -9.43
CA PRO A 81 6.39 -8.57 -10.35
C PRO A 81 7.68 -9.19 -10.89
N LYS A 82 7.83 -9.19 -12.22
CA LYS A 82 9.06 -9.63 -12.89
C LYS A 82 9.74 -8.40 -13.45
N PHE A 83 10.94 -8.12 -12.98
CA PHE A 83 11.78 -7.07 -13.54
C PHE A 83 12.73 -7.70 -14.55
N LYS A 84 12.70 -7.19 -15.77
CA LYS A 84 13.64 -7.59 -16.83
C LYS A 84 14.38 -6.33 -17.25
N GLU A 85 15.70 -6.38 -17.14
CA GLU A 85 16.54 -5.32 -17.69
C GLU A 85 16.34 -5.26 -19.20
N THR A 86 16.22 -4.05 -19.71
CA THR A 86 16.02 -3.79 -21.13
C THR A 86 16.94 -2.65 -21.52
N LYS A 87 17.74 -2.84 -22.57
CA LYS A 87 18.56 -1.75 -23.14
C LYS A 87 17.63 -0.78 -23.87
N ILE A 88 17.55 0.44 -23.37
CA ILE A 88 16.71 1.53 -23.91
C ILE A 88 17.47 2.84 -23.75
N SER A 89 17.32 3.76 -24.71
CA SER A 89 17.94 5.08 -24.57
C SER A 89 17.24 5.90 -23.49
N PHE A 90 17.99 6.81 -22.88
CA PHE A 90 17.46 7.69 -21.83
C PHE A 90 16.23 8.48 -22.30
N GLU A 91 16.28 9.06 -23.51
CA GLU A 91 15.16 9.86 -24.04
C GLU A 91 13.88 9.04 -24.24
N ILE A 92 14.00 7.80 -24.74
CA ILE A 92 12.83 6.93 -24.91
C ILE A 92 12.30 6.49 -23.55
N ALA A 93 13.18 6.15 -22.61
CA ALA A 93 12.78 5.77 -21.25
C ALA A 93 12.04 6.91 -20.54
N LYS A 94 12.60 8.13 -20.60
CA LYS A 94 11.99 9.35 -20.04
C LYS A 94 10.60 9.59 -20.60
N LYS A 95 10.45 9.56 -21.92
CA LYS A 95 9.14 9.74 -22.58
C LYS A 95 8.15 8.67 -22.15
N ARG A 96 8.57 7.40 -22.11
CA ARG A 96 7.70 6.28 -21.71
C ARG A 96 7.26 6.38 -20.25
N VAL A 97 8.15 6.79 -19.35
CA VAL A 97 7.80 7.03 -17.94
C VAL A 97 6.77 8.15 -17.83
N GLU A 98 6.98 9.27 -18.54
CA GLU A 98 6.02 10.38 -18.55
C GLU A 98 4.64 9.95 -19.07
N GLU A 99 4.58 9.21 -20.18
CA GLU A 99 3.34 8.68 -20.75
C GLU A 99 2.59 7.78 -19.76
N LEU A 100 3.30 6.83 -19.13
CA LEU A 100 2.71 5.91 -18.15
C LEU A 100 2.18 6.66 -16.92
N LEU A 101 2.91 7.68 -16.44
CA LEU A 101 2.47 8.52 -15.32
C LEU A 101 1.23 9.32 -15.70
N ILE A 102 1.20 9.95 -16.88
CA ILE A 102 0.06 10.72 -17.38
C ILE A 102 -1.18 9.83 -17.49
N ASP A 103 -1.04 8.65 -18.08
CA ASP A 103 -2.16 7.71 -18.25
C ASP A 103 -2.68 7.20 -16.91
N SER A 104 -1.79 6.90 -15.97
CA SER A 104 -2.16 6.51 -14.61
C SER A 104 -2.96 7.61 -13.91
N ILE A 105 -2.48 8.86 -13.96
CA ILE A 105 -3.17 10.01 -13.35
C ILE A 105 -4.54 10.23 -13.98
N LYS A 106 -4.63 10.21 -15.32
CA LYS A 106 -5.92 10.34 -16.03
C LYS A 106 -6.92 9.27 -15.59
N ASN A 107 -6.49 8.01 -15.53
CA ASN A 107 -7.35 6.90 -15.12
C ASN A 107 -7.80 7.03 -13.66
N LEU A 108 -6.88 7.38 -12.75
CA LEU A 108 -7.18 7.51 -11.33
C LEU A 108 -8.15 8.66 -11.05
N THR A 109 -8.00 9.78 -11.77
CA THR A 109 -8.68 11.06 -11.51
C THR A 109 -9.86 11.37 -12.44
N LYS A 110 -10.15 10.49 -13.41
CA LYS A 110 -11.27 10.63 -14.35
C LYS A 110 -12.56 10.94 -13.59
N ASP A 111 -13.18 12.06 -13.95
CA ASP A 111 -14.46 12.56 -13.40
C ASP A 111 -14.51 12.75 -11.87
N LYS A 112 -13.36 12.80 -11.21
CA LYS A 112 -13.26 12.99 -9.75
C LYS A 112 -12.75 14.38 -9.39
N LYS A 113 -13.10 14.87 -8.20
CA LYS A 113 -12.38 15.97 -7.55
C LYS A 113 -10.98 15.47 -7.16
N ILE A 114 -9.98 16.33 -7.29
CA ILE A 114 -8.58 15.94 -7.06
C ILE A 114 -8.08 16.68 -5.82
N ALA A 115 -7.58 15.91 -4.86
CA ALA A 115 -6.85 16.39 -3.70
C ALA A 115 -5.44 15.78 -3.72
N ILE A 116 -4.40 16.60 -3.52
CA ILE A 116 -3.00 16.16 -3.58
C ILE A 116 -2.31 16.52 -2.26
N PRO A 117 -1.90 15.53 -1.44
CA PRO A 117 -1.04 15.80 -0.29
C PRO A 117 0.38 16.16 -0.79
N LEU A 118 0.88 17.32 -0.38
CA LEU A 118 2.20 17.83 -0.76
C LEU A 118 3.16 17.70 0.42
N SER A 119 4.31 17.10 0.16
CA SER A 119 5.40 16.93 1.13
C SER A 119 6.58 17.86 0.88
N GLY A 120 6.57 18.63 -0.21
CA GLY A 120 7.73 19.39 -0.71
C GLY A 120 8.76 18.55 -1.47
N GLY A 121 8.62 17.22 -1.47
CA GLY A 121 9.50 16.32 -2.22
C GLY A 121 9.22 16.29 -3.73
N VAL A 122 10.18 15.76 -4.49
CA VAL A 122 10.12 15.66 -5.96
C VAL A 122 8.91 14.87 -6.46
N ASP A 123 8.54 13.77 -5.79
CA ASP A 123 7.44 12.91 -6.23
C ASP A 123 6.09 13.64 -6.17
N SER A 124 5.76 14.23 -5.01
CA SER A 124 4.49 14.95 -4.84
C SER A 124 4.40 16.17 -5.75
N SER A 125 5.53 16.86 -5.95
CA SER A 125 5.64 18.00 -6.86
C SER A 125 5.47 17.59 -8.32
N LEU A 126 6.04 16.45 -8.73
CA LEU A 126 5.88 15.89 -10.07
C LEU A 126 4.42 15.51 -10.34
N ILE A 127 3.75 14.85 -9.40
CA ILE A 127 2.32 14.52 -9.53
C ILE A 127 1.47 15.78 -9.66
N LEU A 128 1.76 16.84 -8.89
CA LEU A 128 1.08 18.13 -9.02
C LEU A 128 1.30 18.76 -10.40
N ALA A 129 2.55 18.78 -10.87
CA ALA A 129 2.92 19.34 -12.17
C ALA A 129 2.21 18.59 -13.32
N LEU A 130 2.21 17.25 -13.29
CA LEU A 130 1.50 16.43 -14.27
C LEU A 130 -0.02 16.63 -14.20
N CYS A 131 -0.61 16.69 -12.99
CA CYS A 131 -2.03 17.02 -12.83
C CYS A 131 -2.38 18.37 -13.47
N ARG A 132 -1.55 19.41 -13.26
CA ARG A 132 -1.76 20.73 -13.87
C ARG A 132 -1.59 20.71 -15.39
N LYS A 133 -0.63 19.93 -15.91
CA LYS A 133 -0.44 19.71 -17.36
C LYS A 133 -1.67 19.04 -17.99
N ILE A 134 -2.23 18.03 -17.34
CA ILE A 134 -3.41 17.29 -17.82
C ILE A 134 -4.68 18.13 -17.70
N TYR A 135 -4.85 18.87 -16.58
CA TYR A 135 -6.04 19.67 -16.29
C TYR A 135 -5.71 21.14 -15.97
N PRO A 136 -5.37 21.97 -16.98
CA PRO A 136 -4.90 23.35 -16.75
C PRO A 136 -5.87 24.21 -15.94
N LYS A 137 -7.17 24.04 -16.14
CA LYS A 137 -8.23 24.87 -15.52
C LYS A 137 -8.93 24.22 -14.32
N LYS A 138 -8.61 22.96 -13.98
CA LYS A 138 -9.28 22.26 -12.87
C LYS A 138 -8.76 22.77 -11.53
N LYS A 139 -9.66 22.93 -10.56
CA LYS A 139 -9.30 23.25 -9.18
C LYS A 139 -8.83 21.99 -8.48
N PHE A 140 -7.70 22.09 -7.77
CA PHE A 140 -7.15 21.03 -6.93
C PHE A 140 -7.19 21.49 -5.48
N THR A 141 -7.58 20.59 -4.58
CA THR A 141 -7.34 20.80 -3.14
C THR A 141 -5.93 20.29 -2.84
N HIS A 142 -5.18 20.99 -1.99
CA HIS A 142 -3.87 20.51 -1.57
C HIS A 142 -3.71 20.73 -0.08
N THR A 143 -3.01 19.80 0.57
CA THR A 143 -2.62 19.92 1.96
C THR A 143 -1.09 19.95 1.99
N VAL A 144 -0.52 20.96 2.61
CA VAL A 144 0.92 21.05 2.85
C VAL A 144 1.19 20.45 4.22
N LEU A 145 1.93 19.35 4.26
CA LEU A 145 2.44 18.79 5.51
C LEU A 145 3.65 19.62 5.93
N VAL A 146 3.47 20.50 6.90
CA VAL A 146 4.59 21.18 7.56
C VAL A 146 5.09 20.24 8.65
N PHE A 147 6.25 19.64 8.41
CA PHE A 147 7.01 18.99 9.48
C PHE A 147 7.67 20.10 10.30
N THR A 148 6.99 20.59 11.33
CA THR A 148 7.68 21.33 12.40
C THR A 148 8.57 20.34 13.13
N GLU A 149 9.88 20.55 13.07
CA GLU A 149 10.81 19.95 14.03
C GLU A 149 10.34 20.32 15.44
N MET A 150 10.13 19.33 16.31
CA MET A 150 10.09 19.58 17.75
C MET A 150 11.52 19.93 18.19
N MET A 151 11.89 21.20 18.09
CA MET A 151 13.09 21.73 18.73
C MET A 151 12.87 21.77 20.25
N ASN A 152 13.76 21.05 20.95
CA ASN A 152 14.18 21.18 22.35
C ASN A 152 13.10 21.41 23.41
N LEU A 153 12.66 20.32 24.05
CA LEU A 153 12.31 20.39 25.47
C LEU A 153 13.61 20.47 26.27
N ASN A 154 14.06 21.70 26.53
CA ASN A 154 14.92 21.97 27.68
C ASN A 154 14.08 21.66 28.92
N ILE A 155 14.29 20.49 29.50
CA ILE A 155 13.87 20.23 30.88
C ILE A 155 15.01 20.77 31.75
N GLN A 156 14.91 22.05 32.11
CA GLN A 156 15.45 22.53 33.37
C GLN A 156 14.33 22.34 34.39
N ASP A 157 14.52 21.38 35.29
CA ASP A 157 14.55 21.57 36.74
C ASP A 157 15.03 20.27 37.40
#